data_AF-A0A6M3KL21-F1
#
_entry.id   AF-A0A6M3KL21-F1
#
_cell.length_a   1.000
_cell.length_b   1.000
_cell.length_c   1.000
_cell.angle_alpha   90.00
_cell.angle_beta   90.00
_cell.angle_gamma   90.00
#
_symmetry.space_group_name_H-M   'P 1'
#
loop_
_entity.id
_entity.type
_entity.pdbx_description
1 polymer ?
#
loop_
_entity_poly.entity_id
_entity_poly.type
_entity_poly.pdbx_seq_one_letter_code
_entity_poly.pdbx_strand_id
1 'polypeptide(L)'
;MTSKYSVRYYPDNDKQTLLIPKDELILLHREQWDWLALNPKMGKRDWPRWIATNRKGGDIPHVRSLCFLCEYGLTNGRHLCNNNCILTWPGGWSCMKRGDGNLGLYLQWGGAHDNMKLKKKLASQIRDLPETVQEGKK
;
A
#
# COMPACT_ATOMS: atom_id res chain seq x y z
N MET A 1 -19.91 -9.86 11.88
CA MET A 1 -19.30 -8.52 11.80
C MET A 1 -19.29 -8.09 10.35
N THR A 2 -20.15 -7.13 9.98
CA THR A 2 -20.20 -6.57 8.63
C THR A 2 -19.04 -5.57 8.47
N SER A 3 -18.16 -5.82 7.50
CA SER A 3 -17.12 -4.87 7.09
C SER A 3 -17.76 -3.51 6.81
N LYS A 4 -17.20 -2.43 7.36
CA LYS A 4 -17.57 -1.04 7.03
C LYS A 4 -17.33 -0.74 5.53
N TYR A 5 -16.48 -1.52 4.89
CA TYR A 5 -16.10 -1.38 3.50
C TYR A 5 -16.87 -2.36 2.62
N SER A 6 -17.65 -1.83 1.68
CA SER A 6 -18.34 -2.63 0.66
C SER A 6 -17.39 -2.92 -0.50
N VAL A 7 -17.20 -4.20 -0.82
CA VAL A 7 -16.65 -4.62 -2.12
C VAL A 7 -17.82 -4.70 -3.09
N ARG A 8 -17.87 -3.81 -4.10
CA ARG A 8 -18.82 -4.00 -5.21
C ARG A 8 -18.20 -4.92 -6.24
N TYR A 9 -18.91 -6.00 -6.54
CA TYR A 9 -18.62 -6.87 -7.66
C TYR A 9 -19.30 -6.29 -8.91
N TYR A 10 -18.52 -5.87 -9.89
CA TYR A 10 -19.04 -5.53 -11.21
C TYR A 10 -18.88 -6.75 -12.12
N PRO A 11 -19.98 -7.39 -12.55
CA PRO A 11 -19.95 -8.65 -13.29
C PRO A 11 -19.27 -8.52 -14.67
N ASP A 12 -19.19 -7.30 -15.22
CA ASP A 12 -18.72 -7.11 -16.60
C ASP A 12 -17.20 -6.96 -16.76
N ASN A 13 -16.39 -7.09 -15.70
CA ASN A 13 -14.94 -6.84 -15.83
C ASN A 13 -14.00 -7.54 -14.84
N ASP A 14 -14.46 -8.44 -13.95
CA ASP A 14 -13.61 -9.11 -12.94
C ASP A 14 -12.73 -8.15 -12.09
N LYS A 15 -13.14 -6.89 -11.99
CA LYS A 15 -12.46 -5.84 -11.23
C LYS A 15 -13.23 -5.62 -9.93
N GLN A 16 -12.66 -6.09 -8.83
CA GLN A 16 -13.07 -5.64 -7.50
C GLN A 16 -12.58 -4.19 -7.34
N THR A 17 -13.49 -3.25 -7.16
CA THR A 17 -13.13 -1.87 -6.82
C THR A 17 -13.39 -1.65 -5.35
N LEU A 18 -12.33 -1.42 -4.56
CA LEU A 18 -12.50 -0.93 -3.20
C LEU A 18 -13.05 0.48 -3.25
N LEU A 19 -14.28 0.67 -2.74
CA LEU A 19 -14.89 1.97 -2.53
C LEU A 19 -14.39 2.56 -1.20
N ILE A 20 -13.08 2.82 -1.12
CA ILE A 20 -12.47 3.51 0.02
C ILE A 20 -12.05 4.92 -0.45
N PRO A 21 -12.45 5.99 0.24
CA PRO A 21 -11.97 7.35 -0.03
C PRO A 21 -10.44 7.43 -0.05
N LYS A 22 -9.90 8.34 -0.88
CA LYS A 22 -8.45 8.54 -1.04
C LYS A 22 -7.73 8.70 0.30
N ASP A 23 -8.25 9.56 1.17
CA ASP A 23 -7.60 9.88 2.45
C ASP A 23 -7.59 8.66 3.38
N GLU A 24 -8.65 7.85 3.34
CA GLU A 24 -8.73 6.61 4.11
C GLU A 24 -7.78 5.53 3.57
N LEU A 25 -7.55 5.47 2.25
CA LEU A 25 -6.52 4.59 1.67
C LEU A 25 -5.10 4.98 2.13
N ILE A 26 -4.82 6.28 2.28
CA ILE A 26 -3.54 6.76 2.81
C ILE A 26 -3.40 6.36 4.29
N LEU A 27 -4.45 6.54 5.09
CA LEU A 27 -4.46 6.12 6.49
C LEU A 27 -4.21 4.61 6.62
N LEU A 28 -4.92 3.78 5.86
CA LEU A 28 -4.73 2.32 5.87
C LEU A 28 -3.33 1.92 5.38
N HIS A 29 -2.77 2.63 4.39
CA HIS A 29 -1.39 2.44 3.97
C HIS A 29 -0.41 2.72 5.11
N ARG A 30 -0.55 3.89 5.75
CA ARG A 30 0.31 4.29 6.88
C ARG A 30 0.18 3.32 8.05
N GLU A 31 -1.02 2.92 8.41
CA GLU A 31 -1.29 1.97 9.49
C GLU A 31 -0.66 0.60 9.21
N GLN A 32 -0.78 0.07 7.99
CA GLN A 32 -0.14 -1.17 7.62
C GLN A 32 1.39 -1.08 7.77
N TRP A 33 1.99 0.00 7.28
CA TRP A 33 3.44 0.18 7.36
C TRP A 33 3.95 0.45 8.77
N ASP A 34 3.15 1.13 9.60
CA ASP A 34 3.42 1.27 11.03
C ASP A 34 3.44 -0.07 11.74
N TRP A 35 2.42 -0.91 11.49
CA TRP A 35 2.38 -2.26 12.03
C TRP A 35 3.58 -3.11 11.57
N LEU A 36 4.00 -3.00 10.30
CA LEU A 36 5.19 -3.71 9.80
C LEU A 36 6.50 -3.20 10.43
N ALA A 37 6.57 -1.91 10.78
CA ALA A 37 7.72 -1.36 11.50
C ALA A 37 7.81 -1.90 12.94
N LEU A 38 6.65 -2.17 13.57
CA LEU A 38 6.57 -2.80 14.89
C LEU A 38 6.75 -4.33 14.83
N ASN A 39 6.45 -4.95 13.68
CA ASN A 39 6.46 -6.40 13.47
C ASN A 39 7.38 -6.80 12.30
N PRO A 40 8.70 -6.53 12.33
CA PRO A 40 9.59 -6.67 11.17
C PRO A 40 9.74 -8.11 10.66
N LYS A 41 9.41 -9.12 11.48
CA LYS A 41 9.43 -10.53 11.04
C LYS A 41 8.25 -10.89 10.13
N MET A 42 7.21 -10.07 10.13
CA MET A 42 5.98 -10.33 9.38
C MET A 42 6.06 -9.81 7.95
N GLY A 43 5.22 -10.37 7.10
CA GLY A 43 4.94 -9.91 5.74
C GLY A 43 3.67 -9.08 5.68
N LYS A 44 3.42 -8.46 4.53
CA LYS A 44 2.22 -7.64 4.32
C LYS A 44 0.91 -8.41 4.46
N ARG A 45 0.91 -9.71 4.15
CA ARG A 45 -0.27 -10.60 4.30
C ARG A 45 -0.63 -10.83 5.76
N ASP A 46 0.33 -10.75 6.66
CA ASP A 46 0.13 -11.02 8.09
C ASP A 46 -0.49 -9.84 8.83
N TRP A 47 -0.72 -8.70 8.16
CA TRP A 47 -1.34 -7.54 8.79
C TRP A 47 -2.75 -7.90 9.31
N PRO A 48 -3.04 -7.69 10.61
CA PRO A 48 -4.18 -8.30 11.29
C PRO A 48 -5.55 -7.76 10.86
N ARG A 49 -5.58 -6.64 10.11
CA ARG A 49 -6.84 -6.08 9.59
C ARG A 49 -7.32 -6.75 8.31
N TRP A 50 -6.50 -7.57 7.65
CA TRP A 50 -6.97 -8.36 6.52
C TRP A 50 -7.98 -9.42 6.97
N ILE A 51 -9.17 -9.40 6.38
CA ILE A 51 -10.20 -10.42 6.60
C ILE A 51 -9.67 -11.83 6.29
N ALA A 52 -8.86 -11.97 5.24
CA ALA A 52 -8.36 -13.26 4.78
C ALA A 52 -7.44 -13.95 5.81
N THR A 53 -6.67 -13.18 6.58
CA THR A 53 -5.70 -13.73 7.54
C THR A 53 -6.21 -13.68 8.98
N ASN A 54 -7.16 -12.80 9.29
CA ASN A 54 -7.77 -12.70 10.62
C ASN A 54 -9.30 -12.87 10.56
N ARG A 55 -9.76 -14.13 10.46
CA ARG A 55 -11.19 -14.47 10.44
C ARG A 55 -11.97 -14.08 11.71
N LYS A 56 -11.27 -13.70 12.79
CA LYS A 56 -11.86 -13.32 14.08
C LYS A 56 -11.90 -11.81 14.34
N GLY A 57 -11.32 -10.98 13.47
CA GLY A 57 -11.25 -9.53 13.71
C GLY A 57 -10.73 -8.66 12.57
N GLY A 58 -10.39 -9.24 11.42
CA GLY A 58 -10.09 -8.46 10.22
C GLY A 58 -11.36 -7.82 9.68
N ASP A 59 -11.24 -6.57 9.26
CA ASP A 59 -12.34 -5.74 8.76
C ASP A 59 -12.06 -5.16 7.36
N ILE A 60 -10.85 -5.36 6.83
CA ILE A 60 -10.43 -4.89 5.52
C ILE A 60 -10.34 -6.05 4.52
N PRO A 61 -11.00 -5.96 3.33
CA PRO A 61 -10.84 -6.97 2.28
C PRO A 61 -9.42 -6.96 1.72
N HIS A 62 -8.93 -8.13 1.35
CA HIS A 62 -7.59 -8.28 0.78
C HIS A 62 -7.50 -7.58 -0.59
N VAL A 63 -6.47 -6.74 -0.79
CA VAL A 63 -6.22 -6.05 -2.08
C VAL A 63 -5.15 -6.78 -2.90
N ARG A 64 -5.25 -6.79 -4.23
CA ARG A 64 -4.39 -7.64 -5.10
C ARG A 64 -2.91 -7.30 -4.95
N SER A 65 -2.56 -6.02 -4.86
CA SER A 65 -1.17 -5.57 -4.70
C SER A 65 -0.68 -5.53 -3.24
N LEU A 66 -1.50 -5.97 -2.28
CA LEU A 66 -1.30 -5.75 -0.84
C LEU A 66 -1.05 -4.28 -0.47
N CYS A 67 -1.30 -3.34 -1.39
CA CYS A 67 -1.03 -1.93 -1.25
C CYS A 67 -2.29 -1.18 -1.67
N PHE A 68 -2.95 -0.55 -0.70
CA PHE A 68 -4.15 0.26 -0.90
C PHE A 68 -4.00 1.27 -2.03
N LEU A 69 -2.84 1.92 -2.12
CA LEU A 69 -2.57 2.96 -3.10
C LEU A 69 -2.30 2.42 -4.50
N CYS A 70 -1.64 1.26 -4.64
CA CYS A 70 -1.48 0.65 -5.97
C CYS A 70 -2.82 0.06 -6.45
N GLU A 71 -3.66 -0.48 -5.55
CA GLU A 71 -5.03 -0.92 -5.88
C GLU A 71 -5.90 0.24 -6.38
N TYR A 72 -5.84 1.38 -5.70
CA TYR A 72 -6.49 2.61 -6.15
C TYR A 72 -6.00 3.07 -7.53
N GLY A 73 -4.69 3.01 -7.79
CA GLY A 73 -4.14 3.29 -9.11
C GLY A 73 -4.71 2.38 -10.20
N LEU A 74 -4.67 1.07 -9.96
CA LEU A 74 -5.18 0.05 -10.89
C LEU A 74 -6.66 0.24 -11.22
N THR A 75 -7.48 0.48 -10.21
CA THR A 75 -8.94 0.64 -10.37
C THR A 75 -9.31 1.91 -11.14
N ASN A 76 -8.48 2.95 -11.06
CA ASN A 76 -8.68 4.21 -11.79
C ASN A 76 -7.95 4.26 -13.14
N GLY A 77 -7.53 3.11 -13.69
CA GLY A 77 -6.84 3.04 -14.99
C GLY A 77 -5.46 3.70 -14.99
N ARG A 78 -4.88 3.95 -13.82
CA ARG A 78 -3.53 4.49 -13.68
C ARG A 78 -2.52 3.34 -13.64
N HIS A 79 -1.41 3.49 -14.36
CA HIS A 79 -0.32 2.52 -14.28
C HIS A 79 0.18 2.38 -12.83
N LEU A 80 0.34 1.12 -12.42
CA LEU A 80 0.92 0.67 -11.15
C LEU A 80 2.01 1.61 -10.65
N CYS A 81 1.74 2.39 -9.60
CA CYS A 81 2.73 3.11 -8.78
C CYS A 81 3.84 3.89 -9.54
N ASN A 82 3.71 4.09 -10.86
CA ASN A 82 4.60 4.79 -11.76
C ASN A 82 4.00 6.18 -12.01
N ASN A 83 4.68 7.21 -11.52
CA ASN A 83 4.35 8.65 -11.66
C ASN A 83 2.97 9.10 -11.13
N ASN A 84 2.10 8.17 -10.76
CA ASN A 84 0.70 8.42 -10.41
C ASN A 84 0.32 7.93 -9.00
N CYS A 85 1.33 7.55 -8.20
CA CYS A 85 1.09 7.21 -6.80
C CYS A 85 0.65 8.48 -6.04
N ILE A 86 -0.28 8.28 -5.11
CA ILE A 86 -0.74 9.34 -4.20
C ILE A 86 0.38 9.78 -3.25
N LEU A 87 1.42 8.96 -3.07
CA LEU A 87 2.61 9.29 -2.29
C LEU A 87 3.80 9.54 -3.20
N THR A 88 4.67 10.44 -2.75
CA THR A 88 5.93 10.78 -3.41
C THR A 88 7.03 9.84 -2.93
N TRP A 89 7.57 9.05 -3.85
CA TRP A 89 8.64 8.09 -3.56
C TRP A 89 10.02 8.73 -3.78
N PRO A 90 11.02 8.49 -2.90
CA PRO A 90 12.37 8.98 -3.10
C PRO A 90 12.95 8.54 -4.44
N GLY A 91 13.62 9.45 -5.14
CA GLY A 91 14.11 9.19 -6.49
C GLY A 91 13.04 9.29 -7.59
N GLY A 92 11.82 9.74 -7.26
CA GLY A 92 10.86 10.29 -8.22
C GLY A 92 10.20 9.30 -9.17
N TRP A 93 10.29 7.99 -8.93
CA TRP A 93 9.80 7.01 -9.91
C TRP A 93 8.71 6.08 -9.38
N SER A 94 9.03 5.13 -8.48
CA SER A 94 8.01 4.25 -7.89
C SER A 94 8.44 3.61 -6.57
N CYS A 95 7.52 2.86 -5.98
CA CYS A 95 7.82 2.00 -4.83
C CYS A 95 8.88 0.93 -5.15
N MET A 96 8.97 0.50 -6.41
CA MET A 96 9.86 -0.58 -6.84
C MET A 96 11.19 -0.08 -7.39
N LYS A 97 11.25 1.12 -7.96
CA LYS A 97 12.45 1.62 -8.64
C LYS A 97 12.65 3.11 -8.39
N ARG A 98 13.90 3.54 -8.30
CA ARG A 98 14.32 4.93 -8.20
C ARG A 98 14.85 5.42 -9.55
N GLY A 99 14.75 6.72 -9.82
CA GLY A 99 15.21 7.33 -11.07
C GLY A 99 16.71 7.21 -11.33
N ASP A 100 17.50 6.92 -10.29
CA ASP A 100 18.94 6.62 -10.37
C ASP A 100 19.25 5.16 -10.75
N GLY A 101 18.22 4.35 -11.04
CA GLY A 101 18.36 2.93 -11.37
C GLY A 101 18.39 2.00 -10.15
N ASN A 102 18.47 2.53 -8.93
CA ASN A 102 18.48 1.73 -7.71
C ASN A 102 17.09 1.17 -7.36
N LEU A 103 17.07 0.16 -6.47
CA LEU A 103 15.84 -0.41 -5.93
C LEU A 103 15.02 0.64 -5.17
N GLY A 104 13.72 0.66 -5.39
CA GLY A 104 12.77 1.45 -4.59
C GLY A 104 12.65 0.91 -3.16
N LEU A 105 12.13 1.73 -2.25
CA LEU A 105 12.03 1.39 -0.83
C LEU A 105 11.26 0.09 -0.57
N TYR A 106 10.22 -0.22 -1.36
CA TYR A 106 9.47 -1.47 -1.20
C TYR A 106 10.31 -2.70 -1.52
N LEU A 107 11.10 -2.67 -2.61
CA LEU A 107 11.98 -3.80 -2.95
C LEU A 107 13.14 -3.93 -1.95
N GLN A 108 13.69 -2.81 -1.48
CA GLN A 108 14.68 -2.84 -0.39
C GLN A 108 14.08 -3.47 0.87
N TRP A 109 12.84 -3.11 1.24
CA TRP A 109 12.16 -3.67 2.40
C TRP A 109 11.89 -5.16 2.22
N GLY A 110 11.46 -5.57 1.03
CA GLY A 110 11.26 -6.97 0.66
C GLY A 110 12.54 -7.78 0.79
N GLY A 111 13.67 -7.27 0.28
CA GLY A 111 14.96 -7.96 0.33
C GLY A 111 15.66 -7.96 1.69
N ALA A 112 15.22 -7.16 2.66
CA ALA A 112 15.83 -7.05 3.98
C ALA A 112 15.42 -8.19 4.95
N HIS A 113 15.25 -9.42 4.45
CA HIS A 113 14.73 -10.57 5.20
C HIS A 113 15.53 -10.88 6.47
N ASP A 114 16.86 -10.79 6.41
CA ASP A 114 17.75 -11.14 7.53
C ASP A 114 18.14 -9.91 8.38
N ASN A 115 17.72 -8.71 7.99
CA ASN A 115 18.09 -7.48 8.67
C ASN A 115 16.86 -6.77 9.24
N MET A 116 16.43 -7.19 10.42
CA MET A 116 15.24 -6.66 11.10
C MET A 116 15.33 -5.16 11.39
N LYS A 117 16.53 -4.64 11.69
CA LYS A 117 16.75 -3.20 11.91
C LYS A 117 16.50 -2.41 10.63
N LEU A 118 17.05 -2.89 9.51
CA LEU A 118 16.82 -2.28 8.19
C LEU A 118 15.37 -2.40 7.76
N LYS A 119 14.75 -3.58 7.94
CA LYS A 119 13.34 -3.81 7.58
C LYS A 119 12.39 -2.90 8.37
N LYS A 120 12.63 -2.71 9.67
CA LYS A 120 11.93 -1.71 10.49
C LYS A 120 12.14 -0.29 9.97
N LYS A 121 13.39 0.11 9.72
CA LYS A 121 13.73 1.45 9.21
C LYS A 121 13.02 1.74 7.88
N LEU A 122 13.07 0.82 6.94
CA LEU A 122 12.45 0.96 5.63
C LEU A 122 10.92 1.01 5.75
N ALA A 123 10.30 0.20 6.62
CA ALA A 123 8.86 0.27 6.87
C ALA A 123 8.44 1.65 7.41
N SER A 124 9.17 2.20 8.38
CA SER A 124 8.94 3.55 8.88
C SER A 124 9.11 4.61 7.78
N GLN A 125 10.14 4.49 6.95
CA GLN A 125 10.32 5.41 5.81
C GLN A 125 9.16 5.37 4.82
N ILE A 126 8.58 4.20 4.57
CA ILE A 126 7.43 4.05 3.67
C ILE A 126 6.15 4.62 4.30
N ARG A 127 5.94 4.39 5.60
CA ARG A 127 4.83 5.01 6.37
C ARG A 127 4.87 6.54 6.27
N ASP A 128 6.06 7.12 6.39
CA ASP A 128 6.24 8.57 6.49
C ASP A 128 6.39 9.27 5.13
N LEU A 129 6.10 8.57 4.02
CA LEU A 129 6.16 9.19 2.70
C LEU A 129 5.17 10.35 2.59
N PRO A 130 5.60 11.49 2.02
CA PRO A 130 4.73 12.62 1.80
C PRO A 130 3.71 12.32 0.70
N GLU A 131 2.56 12.97 0.78
CA GLU A 131 1.56 12.93 -0.27
C GLU A 131 2.04 13.73 -1.49
N THR A 132 1.78 13.22 -2.68
CA THR A 132 2.04 13.94 -3.93
C THR A 132 1.13 15.16 -3.97
N VAL A 133 1.74 16.35 -3.99
CA VAL A 133 1.02 17.59 -4.25
C VAL A 133 0.45 17.49 -5.66
N GLN A 134 -0.85 17.29 -5.79
CA GLN A 134 -1.50 17.51 -7.08
C GLN A 134 -1.63 19.02 -7.22
N GLU A 135 -0.74 19.63 -8.00
CA GLU A 135 -0.94 21.01 -8.42
C GLU A 135 -2.31 21.08 -9.10
N GLY A 136 -3.21 21.84 -8.47
CA GLY A 136 -4.50 22.14 -9.06
C GLY A 136 -4.24 22.76 -10.43
N LYS A 137 -4.70 22.10 -11.49
CA LYS A 137 -4.94 22.76 -12.76
C LYS A 137 -5.95 23.87 -12.47
N LYS A 138 -5.45 25.10 -12.36
CA LYS A 138 -6.24 26.32 -12.56
C LYS A 138 -6.76 26.34 -13.99
#